data_AF-A0A8W8MZ02-F1
#
_entry.id   AF-A0A8W8MZ02-F1
#
_cell.length_a   1.000
_cell.length_b   1.000
_cell.length_c   1.000
_cell.angle_alpha   90.00
_cell.angle_beta   90.00
_cell.angle_gamma   90.00
#
_symmetry.space_group_name_H-M   'P 1'
#
loop_
_entity.id
_entity.type
_entity.pdbx_description
1 polymer ?
#
loop_
_entity_poly.entity_id
_entity_poly.type
_entity_poly.pdbx_seq_one_letter_code
_entity_poly.pdbx_strand_id
1 'polypeptide(L)'
;RNKPLMLVIHKTWCGACKALKPQFADSKDIKELSKNFIMVHTEDDEEPKGDQYVPDGGYIPRILFLDPEGTVRKEFYNVGGHDEYKYYYFSPDLIVETMKRVMEKIHSPSEENKEKTVSDEL
;
A
#
# COMPACT_ATOMS: atom_id res chain seq x y z
N ARG A 1 -17.93 -7.13 2.57
CA ARG A 1 -16.52 -7.25 2.14
C ARG A 1 -15.89 -5.90 2.44
N ASN A 2 -14.96 -5.80 3.40
CA ASN A 2 -14.40 -4.53 3.88
C ASN A 2 -12.88 -4.67 4.07
N LYS A 3 -12.19 -5.15 3.04
CA LYS A 3 -10.74 -5.42 3.07
C LYS A 3 -10.02 -4.29 2.36
N PRO A 4 -8.89 -3.79 2.88
CA PRO A 4 -8.04 -2.87 2.14
C PRO A 4 -7.51 -3.52 0.88
N LEU A 5 -7.16 -2.69 -0.10
CA LEU A 5 -6.48 -3.14 -1.30
C LEU A 5 -4.97 -2.90 -1.18
N MET A 6 -4.20 -3.82 -1.73
CA MET A 6 -2.77 -3.67 -1.95
C MET A 6 -2.53 -3.68 -3.45
N LEU A 7 -2.20 -2.52 -3.99
CA LEU A 7 -1.97 -2.27 -5.41
C LEU A 7 -0.48 -2.30 -5.70
N VAL A 8 -0.05 -3.26 -6.51
CA VAL A 8 1.33 -3.42 -6.97
C VAL A 8 1.43 -2.96 -8.41
N ILE A 9 2.08 -1.83 -8.63
CA ILE A 9 2.32 -1.23 -9.94
C ILE A 9 3.72 -1.61 -10.40
N HIS A 10 3.83 -2.35 -11.51
CA HIS A 10 5.11 -2.80 -12.04
C HIS A 10 5.13 -2.88 -13.57
N LYS A 11 6.33 -3.00 -14.15
CA LYS A 11 6.50 -3.18 -15.61
C LYS A 11 7.35 -4.42 -15.92
N THR A 12 7.08 -5.06 -17.05
CA THR A 12 7.70 -6.33 -17.47
C THR A 12 9.21 -6.20 -17.72
N TRP A 13 9.66 -5.01 -18.10
CA TRP A 13 11.07 -4.67 -18.32
C TRP A 13 11.82 -4.27 -17.04
N CYS A 14 11.15 -4.13 -15.90
CA CYS A 14 11.79 -3.66 -14.67
C CYS A 14 12.59 -4.78 -13.97
N GLY A 15 13.91 -4.60 -13.88
CA GLY A 15 14.81 -5.55 -13.21
C GLY A 15 14.51 -5.73 -11.72
N ALA A 16 14.18 -4.64 -11.01
CA ALA A 16 13.83 -4.69 -9.59
C ALA A 16 12.57 -5.53 -9.32
N CYS A 17 11.57 -5.46 -10.22
CA CYS A 17 10.35 -6.27 -10.12
C CYS A 17 10.66 -7.76 -10.25
N LYS A 18 11.56 -8.12 -11.17
CA LYS A 18 11.97 -9.52 -11.38
C LYS A 18 12.69 -10.10 -10.16
N ALA A 19 13.48 -9.29 -9.46
CA ALA A 19 14.17 -9.70 -8.24
C ALA A 19 13.22 -9.83 -7.04
N LEU A 20 12.21 -8.96 -6.94
CA LEU A 20 11.28 -8.95 -5.82
C LEU A 20 10.19 -10.03 -5.93
N LYS A 21 9.69 -10.33 -7.14
CA LYS A 21 8.63 -11.32 -7.39
C LYS A 21 8.84 -12.67 -6.68
N PRO A 22 10.00 -13.36 -6.81
CA PRO A 22 10.20 -14.66 -6.14
C PRO A 22 10.24 -14.53 -4.62
N GLN A 23 10.95 -13.53 -4.10
CA GLN A 23 11.05 -13.29 -2.65
C GLN A 23 9.69 -12.97 -2.02
N PHE A 24 8.86 -12.21 -2.75
CA PHE A 24 7.50 -11.91 -2.37
C PHE A 24 6.63 -13.17 -2.29
N ALA A 25 6.71 -14.02 -3.33
CA ALA A 25 5.92 -15.25 -3.43
C ALA A 25 6.32 -16.31 -2.38
N ASP A 26 7.60 -16.38 -2.03
CA ASP A 26 8.15 -17.34 -1.06
C ASP A 26 7.93 -16.90 0.40
N SER A 27 7.60 -15.62 0.64
CA SER A 27 7.38 -15.11 1.99
C SER A 27 6.09 -15.65 2.60
N LYS A 28 6.25 -16.46 3.66
CA LYS A 28 5.12 -17.00 4.45
C LYS A 28 4.31 -15.88 5.12
N ASP A 29 4.99 -14.83 5.57
CA ASP A 29 4.35 -13.70 6.26
C ASP A 29 3.48 -12.90 5.30
N ILE A 30 3.98 -12.60 4.09
CA ILE A 30 3.19 -11.96 3.04
C ILE A 30 2.01 -12.85 2.66
N LYS A 31 2.23 -14.16 2.50
CA LYS A 31 1.15 -15.10 2.19
C LYS A 31 0.05 -15.08 3.25
N GLU A 32 0.40 -15.07 4.52
CA GLU A 32 -0.59 -15.03 5.60
C GLU A 32 -1.33 -13.68 5.65
N LEU A 33 -0.59 -12.58 5.59
CA LEU A 33 -1.16 -11.23 5.63
C LEU A 33 -2.04 -10.96 4.42
N SER A 34 -1.66 -11.42 3.23
CA SER A 34 -2.38 -11.21 1.96
C SER A 34 -3.84 -11.71 2.01
N LYS A 35 -4.16 -12.68 2.86
CA LYS A 35 -5.54 -13.15 3.07
C LYS A 35 -6.47 -12.03 3.56
N ASN A 36 -5.93 -10.98 4.18
CA ASN A 36 -6.67 -9.84 4.69
C ASN A 36 -6.77 -8.67 3.70
N PHE A 37 -6.10 -8.76 2.55
CA PHE A 37 -6.09 -7.73 1.51
C PHE A 37 -6.78 -8.23 0.24
N ILE A 38 -7.21 -7.28 -0.59
CA ILE A 38 -7.47 -7.53 -2.00
C ILE A 38 -6.18 -7.16 -2.76
N MET A 39 -5.51 -8.17 -3.31
CA MET A 39 -4.25 -7.99 -4.03
C MET A 39 -4.54 -7.65 -5.50
N VAL A 40 -4.05 -6.51 -5.97
CA VAL A 40 -4.19 -6.06 -7.36
C VAL A 40 -2.80 -5.82 -7.93
N HIS A 41 -2.53 -6.41 -9.08
CA HIS A 41 -1.28 -6.22 -9.82
C HIS A 41 -1.62 -5.53 -11.13
N THR A 42 -0.87 -4.48 -11.48
CA THR A 42 -1.02 -3.80 -12.77
C THR A 42 0.30 -3.89 -13.50
N GLU A 43 0.25 -4.36 -14.75
CA GLU A 43 1.42 -4.56 -15.58
C GLU A 43 1.42 -3.58 -16.77
N ASP A 44 2.57 -2.96 -17.06
CA ASP A 44 2.81 -2.14 -18.26
C ASP A 44 1.77 -1.02 -18.46
N ASP A 45 0.86 -1.16 -19.43
CA ASP A 45 -0.15 -0.16 -19.79
C ASP A 45 -1.41 -0.22 -18.92
N GLU A 46 -1.50 -1.19 -17.99
CA GLU A 46 -2.58 -1.32 -17.01
C GLU A 46 -2.40 -0.40 -15.80
N GLU A 47 -1.32 0.39 -15.77
CA GLU A 47 -1.04 1.38 -14.74
C GLU A 47 -2.24 2.34 -14.58
N PRO A 48 -2.81 2.46 -13.36
CA PRO A 48 -4.03 3.22 -13.17
C PRO A 48 -3.77 4.72 -13.32
N LYS A 49 -4.70 5.41 -13.99
CA LYS A 49 -4.59 6.84 -14.29
C LYS A 49 -5.02 7.68 -13.08
N GLY A 50 -4.29 8.77 -12.84
CA GLY A 50 -4.63 9.80 -11.85
C GLY A 50 -3.56 10.01 -10.81
N ASP A 51 -3.45 11.26 -10.35
CA ASP A 51 -2.35 11.73 -9.48
C ASP A 51 -2.28 11.01 -8.13
N GLN A 52 -3.40 10.43 -7.69
CA GLN A 52 -3.45 9.62 -6.47
C GLN A 52 -2.54 8.37 -6.53
N TYR A 53 -2.26 7.84 -7.73
CA TYR A 53 -1.42 6.65 -7.93
C TYR A 53 0.07 6.98 -8.17
N VAL A 54 0.40 8.27 -8.19
CA VAL A 54 1.76 8.81 -8.29
C VAL A 54 2.02 9.85 -7.18
N PRO A 55 1.77 9.50 -5.90
CA PRO A 55 1.78 10.45 -4.78
C PRO A 55 3.14 11.15 -4.55
N ASP A 56 4.24 10.52 -4.95
CA ASP A 56 5.61 11.03 -4.84
C ASP A 56 6.44 10.79 -6.13
N GLY A 57 5.79 10.42 -7.24
CA GLY A 57 6.45 10.23 -8.54
C GLY A 57 6.01 8.98 -9.32
N GLY A 58 6.44 8.92 -10.59
CA GLY A 58 6.09 7.86 -11.55
C GLY A 58 7.12 6.71 -11.65
N TYR A 59 7.97 6.50 -10.65
CA TYR A 59 8.99 5.44 -10.63
C TYR A 59 8.38 4.05 -10.44
N ILE A 60 9.07 2.95 -10.76
CA ILE A 60 8.53 1.59 -10.59
C ILE A 60 9.58 0.64 -10.01
N PRO A 61 9.17 -0.43 -9.30
CA PRO A 61 7.83 -0.75 -8.80
C PRO A 61 7.32 0.20 -7.72
N ARG A 62 5.99 0.28 -7.58
CA ARG A 62 5.31 0.96 -6.45
C ARG A 62 4.29 0.04 -5.83
N ILE A 63 4.18 0.09 -4.50
CA ILE A 63 3.13 -0.59 -3.75
C ILE A 63 2.33 0.46 -3.01
N LEU A 64 1.04 0.56 -3.32
CA LEU A 64 0.10 1.47 -2.68
C LEU A 64 -0.93 0.67 -1.88
N PHE A 65 -1.31 1.19 -0.73
CA PHE A 65 -2.40 0.66 0.07
C PHE A 65 -3.62 1.56 -0.05
N LEU A 66 -4.77 0.96 -0.34
CA LEU A 66 -6.03 1.67 -0.51
C LEU A 66 -7.04 1.16 0.53
N ASP A 67 -7.95 2.03 0.92
CA ASP A 67 -9.11 1.62 1.71
C ASP A 67 -10.12 0.83 0.87
N PRO A 68 -11.11 0.17 1.49
CA PRO A 68 -12.14 -0.60 0.77
C PRO A 68 -12.92 0.21 -0.28
N GLU A 69 -12.96 1.52 -0.16
CA GLU A 69 -13.60 2.48 -1.08
C GLU A 69 -12.72 2.79 -2.31
N GLY A 70 -11.45 2.40 -2.29
CA GLY A 70 -10.50 2.60 -3.38
C GLY A 70 -9.73 3.92 -3.31
N THR A 71 -9.69 4.55 -2.13
CA THR A 71 -8.90 5.77 -1.89
C THR A 71 -7.49 5.39 -1.45
N VAL A 72 -6.47 6.01 -2.07
CA VAL A 72 -5.07 5.79 -1.70
C VAL A 72 -4.76 6.39 -0.32
N ARG A 73 -4.26 5.55 0.58
CA ARG A 73 -3.92 5.90 1.96
C ARG A 73 -2.44 6.23 2.09
N LYS A 74 -2.12 7.50 1.84
CA LYS A 74 -0.74 8.05 1.75
C LYS A 74 0.08 7.94 3.03
N GLU A 75 -0.56 7.68 4.17
CA GLU A 75 0.11 7.41 5.45
C GLU A 75 0.81 6.05 5.47
N PHE A 76 0.44 5.11 4.60
CA PHE A 76 1.07 3.79 4.49
C PHE A 76 2.11 3.78 3.38
N TYR A 77 3.36 3.92 3.78
CA TYR A 77 4.53 3.92 2.90
C TYR A 77 5.70 3.19 3.57
N ASN A 78 6.74 2.89 2.79
CA ASN A 78 7.94 2.20 3.22
C ASN A 78 8.80 3.09 4.14
N VAL A 79 8.65 2.94 5.45
CA VAL A 79 9.42 3.73 6.44
C VAL A 79 10.90 3.33 6.49
N GLY A 80 11.23 2.06 6.23
CA GLY A 80 12.63 1.60 6.09
C GLY A 80 13.21 1.82 4.69
N GLY A 81 12.52 2.58 3.84
CA GLY A 81 12.86 2.85 2.45
C GLY A 81 13.69 4.12 2.26
N HIS A 82 13.64 4.65 1.04
CA HIS A 82 14.29 5.90 0.67
C HIS A 82 13.28 7.05 0.78
N ASP A 83 13.68 8.19 1.34
CA ASP A 83 12.80 9.34 1.57
C ASP A 83 12.18 9.91 0.28
N GLU A 84 12.91 9.84 -0.83
CA GLU A 84 12.46 10.27 -2.16
C GLU A 84 11.56 9.23 -2.87
N TYR A 85 11.57 7.97 -2.42
CA TYR A 85 10.86 6.85 -3.06
C TYR A 85 10.07 6.06 -2.01
N LYS A 86 9.06 6.70 -1.43
CA LYS A 86 8.35 6.21 -0.25
C LYS A 86 7.56 4.93 -0.51
N TYR A 87 7.16 4.67 -1.75
CA TYR A 87 6.37 3.49 -2.13
C TYR A 87 7.20 2.44 -2.88
N TYR A 88 8.52 2.62 -2.93
CA TYR A 88 9.44 1.62 -3.45
C TYR A 88 9.84 0.63 -2.35
N TYR A 89 9.69 -0.66 -2.63
CA TYR A 89 10.05 -1.75 -1.72
C TYR A 89 11.09 -2.66 -2.38
N PHE A 90 12.21 -2.88 -1.71
CA PHE A 90 13.30 -3.73 -2.22
C PHE A 90 13.42 -5.08 -1.51
N SER A 91 12.68 -5.29 -0.41
CA SER A 91 12.66 -6.55 0.33
C SER A 91 11.24 -6.91 0.81
N PRO A 92 10.93 -8.20 0.98
CA PRO A 92 9.65 -8.64 1.56
C PRO A 92 9.38 -8.09 2.97
N ASP A 93 10.41 -7.95 3.81
CA ASP A 93 10.24 -7.55 5.21
C ASP A 93 9.66 -6.13 5.35
N LEU A 94 10.08 -5.21 4.48
CA LEU A 94 9.55 -3.84 4.43
C LEU A 94 8.07 -3.80 4.02
N ILE A 95 7.69 -4.72 3.12
CA ILE A 95 6.29 -4.88 2.71
C ILE A 95 5.47 -5.41 3.89
N VAL A 96 5.98 -6.44 4.58
CA VAL A 96 5.34 -7.03 5.76
C VAL A 96 5.12 -5.98 6.85
N GLU A 97 6.10 -5.11 7.11
CA GLU A 97 5.98 -4.03 8.08
C GLU A 97 4.82 -3.09 7.73
N THR A 98 4.71 -2.68 6.46
CA THR A 98 3.63 -1.80 6.03
C THR A 98 2.27 -2.51 6.09
N MET A 99 2.19 -3.78 5.65
CA MET A 99 0.98 -4.59 5.75
C MET A 99 0.47 -4.72 7.19
N LYS A 100 1.38 -4.93 8.16
CA LYS A 100 1.03 -5.00 9.59
C LYS A 100 0.43 -3.68 10.07
N ARG A 101 1.05 -2.54 9.75
CA ARG A 101 0.53 -1.21 10.09
C ARG A 101 -0.85 -0.93 9.51
N VAL A 102 -1.10 -1.34 8.26
CA VAL A 102 -2.42 -1.21 7.63
C VAL A 102 -3.45 -2.01 8.42
N MET A 103 -3.12 -3.24 8.84
CA MET A 103 -4.00 -4.08 9.64
C MET A 103 -4.26 -3.51 11.03
N GLU A 104 -3.25 -2.97 11.71
CA GLU A 104 -3.42 -2.34 13.02
C GLU A 104 -4.37 -1.15 12.94
N LYS A 105 -4.24 -0.31 11.91
CA LYS A 105 -5.05 0.90 11.76
C LYS A 105 -6.49 0.62 11.31
N ILE A 106 -6.73 -0.42 10.52
CA ILE A 106 -8.07 -0.80 10.05
C ILE A 106 -8.86 -1.57 11.11
N HIS A 107 -8.20 -2.36 11.95
CA HIS A 107 -8.85 -3.02 13.10
C HIS A 107 -8.98 -2.09 14.32
N SER A 108 -8.31 -0.94 14.31
CA SER A 108 -8.59 0.12 15.28
C SER A 108 -9.85 0.85 14.84
N PRO A 109 -10.95 0.84 15.62
CA PRO A 109 -12.10 1.70 15.33
C PRO A 109 -11.60 3.14 15.25
N SER A 110 -11.85 3.79 14.13
CA SER A 110 -11.28 5.08 13.76
C SER A 110 -11.49 6.14 14.84
N GLU A 111 -10.41 6.86 15.18
CA GLU A 111 -10.48 8.19 15.80
C GLU A 111 -10.94 9.24 14.78
N GLU A 112 -12.02 8.98 14.05
CA GLU A 112 -12.69 9.95 13.16
C GLU A 112 -13.95 10.57 13.80
N ASN A 113 -14.20 10.30 15.08
CA ASN A 113 -15.32 10.89 15.83
C ASN A 113 -14.93 11.97 16.87
N LYS A 114 -13.70 12.51 16.85
CA LYS A 114 -13.27 13.51 17.85
C LYS A 114 -13.40 14.99 17.45
N GLU A 115 -13.79 15.32 16.22
CA GLU A 115 -13.74 16.72 15.75
C GLU A 115 -15.11 17.29 15.34
N LYS A 116 -16.24 16.74 15.83
CA LYS A 116 -17.58 17.29 15.60
C LYS A 116 -18.39 17.69 16.85
N THR A 117 -17.81 17.66 18.05
CA THR A 117 -18.55 17.97 19.30
C THR A 117 -18.19 19.32 19.93
N VAL A 118 -17.42 20.19 19.25
CA VAL A 118 -17.07 21.53 19.78
C VAL A 118 -17.44 22.60 18.76
N SER A 119 -18.72 22.72 18.41
CA SER A 119 -19.20 23.86 17.61
C SER A 119 -20.65 24.29 17.90
N ASP A 120 -21.38 23.58 18.77
CA ASP A 120 -22.78 23.87 19.08
C ASP A 120 -23.01 24.31 20.54
N GLU A 121 -22.04 25.00 21.14
CA GLU A 121 -22.27 25.80 22.34
C GLU A 121 -21.54 27.15 22.23
N LEU A 122 -22.13 28.08 21.49
CA LEU A 122 -22.06 29.53 21.70
C LEU A 122 -23.30 30.21 21.09
#